data_AF-A0A1G4X8S6-F1
#
_entry.id   AF-A0A1G4X8S6-F1
#
_cell.length_a   1.000
_cell.length_b   1.000
_cell.length_c   1.000
_cell.angle_alpha   90.00
_cell.angle_beta   90.00
_cell.angle_gamma   90.00
#
_symmetry.space_group_name_H-M   'P 1'
#
loop_
_entity.id
_entity.type
_entity.pdbx_description
1 polymer ?
#
loop_
_entity_poly.entity_id
_entity_poly.type
_entity_poly.pdbx_seq_one_letter_code
_entity_poly.pdbx_strand_id
1 'polypeptide(L)'
;MKSKLAHLDNIVFYTLCAAPLLIIIILGFKLLALVYNYSSPDFGSWPDWLSWITNLFIAFVTIFVAKNAKSFFNDKTHAEGFNRASILMDDIDNAYKKYNSLSLKVLLDVRRFDVSTQTDDPHRVHYQKVIDSAENSLEEITALYAEIANINTSMDLLSRWSLASNQEETLNSFINTLTESLGLMYEITHYISYINYPNDIISTHEYNRSDRTPSAH
;
A
#
# COMPACT_ATOMS: atom_id res chain seq x y z
N MET A 1 -19.71 -6.56 -9.08
CA MET A 1 -20.23 -5.38 -8.33
C MET A 1 -20.65 -4.18 -9.18
N LYS A 2 -20.03 -3.89 -10.35
CA LYS A 2 -20.40 -2.75 -11.23
C LYS A 2 -21.87 -2.71 -11.69
N SER A 3 -22.51 -3.86 -11.92
CA SER A 3 -23.90 -3.94 -12.40
C SER A 3 -24.94 -3.48 -11.36
N LYS A 4 -24.72 -3.73 -10.06
CA LYS A 4 -25.67 -3.32 -9.00
C LYS A 4 -25.60 -1.82 -8.72
N LEU A 5 -24.42 -1.21 -8.86
CA LEU A 5 -24.22 0.23 -8.67
C LEU A 5 -24.86 1.05 -9.81
N ALA A 6 -24.74 0.58 -11.06
CA ALA A 6 -25.42 1.19 -12.21
C ALA A 6 -26.94 1.09 -12.10
N HIS A 7 -27.45 0.01 -11.50
CA HIS A 7 -28.88 -0.16 -11.26
C HIS A 7 -29.41 0.80 -10.20
N LEU A 8 -28.60 1.10 -9.16
CA LEU A 8 -28.96 2.07 -8.12
C LEU A 8 -28.89 3.52 -8.64
N ASP A 9 -27.87 3.86 -9.43
CA ASP A 9 -27.74 5.18 -10.08
C ASP A 9 -28.93 5.42 -11.04
N ASN A 10 -29.36 4.39 -11.79
CA ASN A 10 -30.57 4.46 -12.61
C ASN A 10 -31.83 4.61 -11.77
N ILE A 11 -32.00 3.86 -10.68
CA ILE A 11 -33.18 3.95 -9.81
C ILE A 11 -33.27 5.34 -9.16
N VAL A 12 -32.16 5.91 -8.68
CA VAL A 12 -32.12 7.25 -8.11
C VAL A 12 -32.40 8.30 -9.18
N PHE A 13 -31.83 8.17 -10.39
CA PHE A 13 -32.14 9.06 -11.50
C PHE A 13 -33.61 8.97 -11.94
N TYR A 14 -34.17 7.78 -12.05
CA TYR A 14 -35.59 7.59 -12.38
C TYR A 14 -36.51 8.08 -11.26
N THR A 15 -36.19 7.89 -9.98
CA THR A 15 -37.02 8.41 -8.89
C THR A 15 -36.91 9.94 -8.76
N LEU A 16 -35.72 10.52 -8.87
CA LEU A 16 -35.53 11.98 -8.81
C LEU A 16 -35.98 12.72 -10.08
N CYS A 17 -35.95 12.10 -11.26
CA CYS A 17 -36.39 12.76 -12.50
C CYS A 17 -37.83 12.38 -12.87
N ALA A 18 -38.25 11.12 -12.70
CA ALA A 18 -39.62 10.72 -13.07
C ALA A 18 -40.66 11.21 -12.07
N ALA A 19 -40.37 11.32 -10.77
CA ALA A 19 -41.36 11.84 -9.82
C ALA A 19 -41.72 13.32 -10.10
N PRO A 20 -40.76 14.26 -10.33
CA PRO A 20 -41.11 15.61 -10.76
C PRO A 20 -41.76 15.66 -12.14
N LEU A 21 -41.32 14.84 -13.10
CA LEU A 21 -41.93 14.79 -14.44
C LEU A 21 -43.39 14.32 -14.37
N LEU A 22 -43.66 13.30 -13.55
CA LEU A 22 -44.99 12.75 -13.35
C LEU A 22 -45.89 13.75 -12.60
N ILE A 23 -45.33 14.50 -11.65
CA ILE A 23 -46.02 15.65 -11.02
C ILE A 23 -46.31 16.75 -12.03
N ILE A 24 -45.37 17.09 -12.93
CA ILE A 24 -45.57 18.08 -14.01
C ILE A 24 -46.65 17.61 -15.00
N ILE A 25 -46.65 16.33 -15.37
CA ILE A 25 -47.66 15.75 -16.27
C ILE A 25 -49.04 15.75 -15.60
N ILE A 26 -49.15 15.35 -14.33
CA ILE A 26 -50.41 15.38 -13.58
C ILE A 26 -50.92 16.82 -13.42
N LEU A 27 -50.04 17.77 -13.08
CA LEU A 27 -50.39 19.19 -12.99
C LEU A 27 -50.83 19.73 -14.36
N GLY A 28 -50.14 19.38 -15.44
CA GLY A 28 -50.49 19.75 -16.80
C GLY A 28 -51.85 19.22 -17.24
N PHE A 29 -52.14 17.94 -16.95
CA PHE A 29 -53.46 17.34 -17.23
C PHE A 29 -54.57 17.97 -16.37
N LYS A 30 -54.31 18.28 -15.10
CA LYS A 30 -55.25 19.02 -14.25
C LYS A 30 -55.49 20.43 -14.78
N LEU A 31 -54.45 21.13 -15.24
CA LEU A 31 -54.57 22.46 -15.85
C LEU A 31 -55.41 22.41 -17.14
N LEU A 32 -55.15 21.42 -18.00
CA LEU A 32 -55.87 21.22 -19.26
C LEU A 32 -57.35 20.90 -19.00
N ALA A 33 -57.65 20.04 -18.02
CA ALA A 33 -59.01 19.69 -17.61
C ALA A 33 -59.75 20.88 -16.95
N LEU A 34 -59.03 21.76 -16.25
CA LEU A 34 -59.58 22.94 -15.59
C LEU A 34 -59.85 24.08 -16.59
N VAL A 35 -58.98 24.27 -17.58
CA VAL A 35 -59.21 25.17 -18.73
C VAL A 35 -60.40 24.73 -19.57
N TYR A 36 -60.65 23.42 -19.69
CA TYR A 36 -61.76 22.88 -20.47
C TYR A 36 -63.13 22.97 -19.75
N ASN A 37 -63.14 22.95 -18.41
CA ASN A 37 -64.38 22.88 -17.61
C ASN A 37 -64.76 24.18 -16.87
N TYR A 38 -63.87 25.17 -16.73
CA TYR A 38 -64.16 26.43 -16.05
C TYR A 38 -63.88 27.65 -16.94
N SER A 39 -64.86 28.55 -17.03
CA SER A 39 -64.79 29.79 -17.82
C SER A 39 -63.81 30.84 -17.25
N SER A 40 -63.18 30.57 -16.10
CA SER A 40 -62.18 31.44 -15.47
C SER A 40 -61.29 30.60 -14.54
N PRO A 41 -60.18 30.04 -15.04
CA PRO A 41 -59.26 29.28 -14.22
C PRO A 41 -58.56 30.21 -13.23
N ASP A 42 -58.59 29.87 -11.94
CA ASP A 42 -57.75 30.52 -10.94
C ASP A 42 -56.35 29.90 -11.02
N PHE A 43 -55.47 30.55 -11.79
CA PHE A 43 -54.13 30.06 -12.12
C PHE A 43 -53.13 30.22 -10.96
N GLY A 44 -53.58 30.59 -9.76
CA GLY A 44 -52.71 30.96 -8.65
C GLY A 44 -52.06 32.32 -8.87
N SER A 45 -51.41 32.83 -7.82
CA SER A 45 -50.80 34.15 -7.86
C SER A 45 -49.44 34.11 -8.57
N TRP A 46 -49.02 35.22 -9.17
CA TRP A 46 -47.68 35.33 -9.80
C TRP A 46 -46.52 34.91 -8.86
N PRO A 47 -46.56 35.22 -7.55
CA PRO A 47 -45.60 34.67 -6.57
C PRO A 47 -45.50 33.14 -6.53
N ASP A 48 -46.60 32.42 -6.74
CA ASP A 48 -46.63 30.95 -6.70
C ASP A 48 -45.87 30.36 -7.90
N TRP A 49 -46.06 30.95 -9.08
CA TRP A 49 -45.32 30.60 -10.29
C TRP A 49 -43.83 30.92 -10.16
N LEU A 50 -43.50 32.08 -9.60
CA LEU A 50 -42.11 32.46 -9.35
C LEU A 50 -41.43 31.47 -8.40
N SER A 51 -42.09 31.10 -7.30
CA SER A 51 -41.59 30.12 -6.34
C SER A 51 -41.35 28.74 -6.98
N TRP A 52 -42.28 28.29 -7.84
CA TRP A 52 -42.12 27.02 -8.56
C TRP A 52 -40.92 27.02 -9.51
N ILE A 53 -40.74 28.09 -10.30
CA ILE A 53 -39.59 28.24 -11.22
C ILE A 53 -38.28 28.29 -10.42
N THR A 54 -38.25 29.03 -9.30
CA THR A 54 -37.08 29.10 -8.43
C THR A 54 -36.73 27.74 -7.85
N ASN A 55 -37.71 26.96 -7.39
CA ASN A 55 -37.48 25.60 -6.87
C ASN A 55 -36.94 24.65 -7.95
N LEU A 56 -37.42 24.75 -9.19
CA LEU A 56 -36.91 23.97 -10.31
C LEU A 56 -35.45 24.34 -10.64
N PHE A 57 -35.13 25.63 -10.63
CA PHE A 57 -33.77 26.11 -10.87
C PHE A 57 -32.80 25.66 -9.76
N ILE A 58 -33.22 25.75 -8.50
CA ILE A 58 -32.45 25.24 -7.36
C ILE A 58 -32.21 23.73 -7.52
N ALA A 59 -33.24 22.95 -7.85
CA ALA A 59 -33.09 21.51 -8.06
C ALA A 59 -32.09 21.18 -9.18
N PHE A 60 -32.14 21.92 -10.30
CA PHE A 60 -31.18 21.76 -11.40
C PHE A 60 -29.75 22.09 -10.97
N VAL A 61 -29.56 23.22 -10.27
CA VAL A 61 -28.25 23.61 -9.73
C VAL A 61 -27.73 22.58 -8.74
N THR A 62 -28.58 22.05 -7.85
CA THR A 62 -28.21 20.99 -6.90
C THR A 62 -27.75 19.72 -7.62
N ILE A 63 -28.44 19.28 -8.68
CA ILE A 63 -28.03 18.12 -9.49
C ILE A 63 -26.67 18.38 -10.16
N PHE A 64 -26.47 19.58 -10.72
CA PHE A 64 -25.21 19.94 -11.37
C PHE A 64 -24.04 19.97 -10.36
N VAL A 65 -24.24 20.59 -9.20
CA VAL A 65 -23.27 20.61 -8.10
C VAL A 65 -22.97 19.19 -7.60
N ALA A 66 -23.98 18.34 -7.45
CA ALA A 66 -23.80 16.95 -7.03
C ALA A 66 -22.97 16.14 -8.06
N LYS A 67 -23.19 16.35 -9.36
CA LYS A 67 -22.37 15.73 -10.42
C LYS A 67 -20.92 16.19 -10.37
N ASN A 68 -20.69 17.50 -10.24
CA ASN A 68 -19.33 18.04 -10.15
C ASN A 68 -18.62 17.58 -8.88
N ALA A 69 -19.33 17.52 -7.75
CA ALA A 69 -18.80 16.98 -6.50
C ALA A 69 -18.44 15.50 -6.66
N LYS A 70 -19.30 14.68 -7.28
CA LYS A 70 -19.01 13.25 -7.55
C LYS A 70 -17.75 13.10 -8.40
N SER A 71 -17.59 13.89 -9.46
CA SER A 71 -16.37 13.89 -10.28
C SER A 71 -15.13 14.26 -9.46
N PHE A 72 -15.20 15.37 -8.72
CA PHE A 72 -14.10 15.85 -7.88
C PHE A 72 -13.66 14.81 -6.84
N PHE A 73 -14.61 14.17 -6.16
CA PHE A 73 -14.30 13.11 -5.20
C PHE A 73 -13.70 11.88 -5.87
N ASN A 74 -14.18 11.51 -7.06
CA ASN A 74 -13.64 10.37 -7.79
C ASN A 74 -12.18 10.64 -8.21
N ASP A 75 -11.91 11.82 -8.77
CA ASP A 75 -10.56 12.22 -9.18
C ASP A 75 -9.59 12.28 -8.00
N LYS A 76 -10.04 12.82 -6.86
CA LYS A 76 -9.25 12.85 -5.62
C LYS A 76 -8.99 11.45 -5.06
N THR A 77 -9.98 10.56 -5.09
CA THR A 77 -9.84 9.18 -4.61
C THR A 77 -8.86 8.40 -5.48
N HIS A 78 -8.92 8.57 -6.80
CA HIS A 78 -7.97 7.95 -7.72
C HIS A 78 -6.54 8.49 -7.56
N ALA A 79 -6.38 9.81 -7.41
CA ALA A 79 -5.08 10.43 -7.18
C ALA A 79 -4.43 9.95 -5.87
N GLU A 80 -5.20 9.90 -4.78
CA GLU A 80 -4.73 9.39 -3.49
C GLU A 80 -4.42 7.88 -3.55
N GLY A 81 -5.28 7.10 -4.21
CA GLY A 81 -5.04 5.68 -4.45
C GLY A 81 -3.72 5.46 -5.20
N PHE A 82 -3.49 6.19 -6.29
CA PHE A 82 -2.26 6.09 -7.07
C PHE A 82 -1.02 6.49 -6.25
N ASN A 83 -1.12 7.57 -5.46
CA ASN A 83 -0.04 7.99 -4.56
C ASN A 83 0.32 6.88 -3.55
N ARG A 84 -0.68 6.24 -2.94
CA ARG A 84 -0.46 5.11 -2.02
C ARG A 84 0.14 3.90 -2.71
N ALA A 85 -0.29 3.59 -3.93
CA ALA A 85 0.29 2.52 -4.72
C ALA A 85 1.75 2.81 -5.09
N SER A 86 2.09 4.07 -5.39
CA SER A 86 3.48 4.48 -5.62
C SER A 86 4.35 4.28 -4.39
N ILE A 87 3.88 4.72 -3.21
CA ILE A 87 4.58 4.53 -1.93
C ILE A 87 4.77 3.03 -1.65
N LEU A 88 3.74 2.22 -1.88
CA LEU A 88 3.85 0.77 -1.71
C LEU A 88 4.91 0.15 -2.62
N MET A 89 5.00 0.57 -3.88
CA MET A 89 6.03 0.09 -4.80
C MET A 89 7.42 0.51 -4.34
N ASP A 90 7.59 1.73 -3.84
CA ASP A 90 8.86 2.19 -3.25
C ASP A 90 9.22 1.36 -2.01
N ASP A 91 8.25 1.04 -1.15
CA ASP A 91 8.45 0.20 0.04
C ASP A 91 8.89 -1.23 -0.35
N ILE A 92 8.27 -1.81 -1.38
CA ILE A 92 8.64 -3.13 -1.93
C ILE A 92 10.07 -3.10 -2.47
N ASP A 93 10.41 -2.09 -3.28
CA ASP A 93 11.75 -1.94 -3.85
C ASP A 93 12.82 -1.75 -2.76
N ASN A 94 12.50 -0.98 -1.71
CA ASN A 94 13.38 -0.77 -0.57
C ASN A 94 13.57 -2.04 0.25
N ALA A 95 12.51 -2.79 0.53
CA ALA A 95 12.58 -4.08 1.21
C ALA A 95 13.43 -5.07 0.41
N TYR A 96 13.26 -5.13 -0.91
CA TYR A 96 14.06 -6.00 -1.78
C TYR A 96 15.55 -5.61 -1.82
N LYS A 97 15.88 -4.31 -1.84
CA LYS A 97 17.27 -3.84 -1.74
C LYS A 97 17.92 -4.24 -0.42
N LYS A 98 17.21 -4.06 0.70
CA LYS A 98 17.69 -4.48 2.03
C LYS A 98 17.88 -5.98 2.10
N TYR A 99 16.90 -6.75 1.61
CA TYR A 99 17.00 -8.20 1.48
C TYR A 99 18.26 -8.65 0.74
N ASN A 100 18.55 -8.06 -0.42
CA ASN A 100 19.74 -8.41 -1.21
C ASN A 100 21.06 -8.05 -0.52
N SER A 101 21.10 -6.89 0.15
CA SER A 101 22.27 -6.50 0.94
C SER A 101 22.50 -7.47 2.10
N LEU A 102 21.42 -7.86 2.77
CA LEU A 102 21.44 -8.76 3.91
C LEU A 102 21.80 -10.19 3.52
N SER A 103 21.29 -10.69 2.39
CA SER A 103 21.65 -12.03 1.90
C SER A 103 23.13 -12.15 1.56
N LEU A 104 23.72 -11.09 0.98
CA LEU A 104 25.16 -11.04 0.76
C LEU A 104 25.95 -11.02 2.09
N LYS A 105 25.47 -10.26 3.07
CA LYS A 105 26.09 -10.18 4.40
C LYS A 105 26.06 -11.54 5.11
N VAL A 106 24.91 -12.22 5.14
CA VAL A 106 24.77 -13.57 5.71
C VAL A 106 25.67 -14.57 4.99
N LEU A 107 25.74 -14.52 3.66
CA LEU A 107 26.66 -15.37 2.89
C LEU A 107 28.13 -15.13 3.27
N LEU A 108 28.53 -13.87 3.48
CA LEU A 108 29.88 -13.53 3.91
C LEU A 108 30.16 -14.04 5.33
N ASP A 109 29.17 -13.95 6.23
CA ASP A 109 29.31 -14.45 7.59
C ASP A 109 29.42 -15.97 7.64
N VAL A 110 28.66 -16.70 6.79
CA VAL A 110 28.83 -18.15 6.60
C VAL A 110 30.25 -18.49 6.12
N ARG A 111 30.79 -17.73 5.16
CA ARG A 111 32.17 -17.95 4.67
C ARG A 111 33.21 -17.65 5.72
N ARG A 112 33.05 -16.56 6.48
CA ARG A 112 33.97 -16.19 7.58
C ARG A 112 33.91 -17.21 8.69
N PHE A 113 32.73 -17.74 8.98
CA PHE A 113 32.52 -18.83 9.90
C PHE A 113 33.31 -20.08 9.46
N ASP A 114 33.17 -20.50 8.19
CA ASP A 114 33.93 -21.64 7.65
C ASP A 114 35.45 -21.46 7.79
N VAL A 115 35.99 -20.29 7.41
CA VAL A 115 37.42 -19.98 7.55
C VAL A 115 37.88 -19.94 9.01
N SER A 116 37.04 -19.44 9.92
CA SER A 116 37.37 -19.41 11.35
C SER A 116 37.53 -20.81 11.97
N THR A 117 36.89 -21.83 11.38
CA THR A 117 37.01 -23.24 11.79
C THR A 117 38.30 -23.94 11.34
N GLN A 118 39.09 -23.32 10.47
CA GLN A 118 40.33 -23.89 9.98
C GLN A 118 41.48 -23.53 10.94
N THR A 119 41.97 -24.53 11.70
CA THR A 119 43.00 -24.32 12.74
C THR A 119 44.38 -23.96 12.19
N ASP A 120 44.63 -24.26 10.91
CA ASP A 120 45.94 -24.15 10.27
C ASP A 120 46.06 -22.92 9.35
N ASP A 121 45.04 -22.05 9.30
CA ASP A 121 45.03 -20.85 8.46
C ASP A 121 45.60 -19.62 9.21
N PRO A 122 46.73 -19.03 8.76
CA PRO A 122 47.28 -17.79 9.33
C PRO A 122 46.40 -16.55 9.08
N HIS A 123 45.38 -16.65 8.23
CA HIS A 123 44.39 -15.61 7.95
C HIS A 123 43.05 -15.84 8.65
N ARG A 124 43.00 -16.72 9.67
CA ARG A 124 41.78 -17.04 10.41
C ARG A 124 41.06 -15.77 10.89
N VAL A 125 39.75 -15.76 10.67
CA VAL A 125 38.89 -14.68 11.18
C VAL A 125 38.56 -14.98 12.65
N HIS A 126 38.65 -13.96 13.51
CA HIS A 126 38.21 -14.08 14.90
C HIS A 126 36.73 -14.45 14.99
N TYR A 127 36.42 -15.50 15.75
CA TYR A 127 35.05 -15.98 15.93
C TYR A 127 34.14 -14.90 16.48
N GLN A 128 34.61 -14.12 17.45
CA GLN A 128 33.80 -13.05 18.04
C GLN A 128 33.31 -12.05 16.98
N LYS A 129 34.14 -11.70 16.00
CA LYS A 129 33.73 -10.78 14.92
C LYS A 129 32.65 -11.37 14.01
N VAL A 130 32.66 -12.70 13.83
CA VAL A 130 31.64 -13.40 13.04
C VAL A 130 30.33 -13.47 13.83
N ILE A 131 30.40 -13.73 15.14
CA ILE A 131 29.25 -13.72 16.05
C ILE A 131 28.62 -12.32 16.09
N ASP A 132 29.40 -11.26 16.31
CA ASP A 132 28.91 -9.88 16.37
C ASP A 132 28.21 -9.47 15.05
N SER A 133 28.77 -9.88 13.91
CA SER A 133 28.16 -9.64 12.58
C SER A 133 26.85 -10.41 12.39
N ALA A 134 26.80 -11.65 12.90
CA ALA A 134 25.59 -12.46 12.88
C ALA A 134 24.49 -11.87 13.77
N GLU A 135 24.80 -11.47 14.99
CA GLU A 135 23.83 -10.80 15.89
C GLU A 135 23.24 -9.53 15.25
N ASN A 136 24.10 -8.71 14.63
CA ASN A 136 23.64 -7.54 13.89
C ASN A 136 22.73 -7.93 12.70
N SER A 137 23.09 -8.99 11.97
CA SER A 137 22.25 -9.50 10.88
C SER A 137 20.90 -10.02 11.38
N LEU A 138 20.79 -10.59 12.59
CA LEU A 138 19.50 -10.98 13.19
C LEU A 138 18.58 -9.79 13.43
N GLU A 139 19.13 -8.67 13.92
CA GLU A 139 18.37 -7.43 14.11
C GLU A 139 17.85 -6.90 12.76
N GLU A 140 18.71 -6.86 11.74
CA GLU A 140 18.34 -6.44 10.39
C GLU A 140 17.27 -7.35 9.77
N ILE A 141 17.37 -8.68 9.94
CA ILE A 141 16.35 -9.64 9.49
C ILE A 141 15.01 -9.37 10.17
N THR A 142 15.02 -9.14 11.49
CA THR A 142 13.81 -8.89 12.27
C THR A 142 13.13 -7.58 11.85
N ALA A 143 13.92 -6.53 11.60
CA ALA A 143 13.40 -5.27 11.08
C ALA A 143 12.75 -5.45 9.69
N LEU A 144 13.39 -6.24 8.81
CA LEU A 144 12.86 -6.50 7.47
C LEU A 144 11.56 -7.33 7.49
N TYR A 145 11.39 -8.26 8.45
CA TYR A 145 10.11 -8.93 8.65
C TYR A 145 8.97 -7.95 8.98
N ALA A 146 9.24 -6.94 9.82
CA ALA A 146 8.24 -5.93 10.15
C ALA A 146 7.86 -5.08 8.92
N GLU A 147 8.85 -4.73 8.08
CA GLU A 147 8.61 -4.01 6.81
C GLU A 147 7.74 -4.82 5.85
N ILE A 148 8.02 -6.12 5.69
CA ILE A 148 7.21 -7.02 4.85
C ILE A 148 5.77 -7.14 5.39
N ALA A 149 5.59 -7.24 6.70
CA ALA A 149 4.26 -7.26 7.30
C ALA A 149 3.49 -5.95 7.02
N ASN A 150 4.18 -4.80 7.01
CA ASN A 150 3.58 -3.52 6.66
C ASN A 150 3.21 -3.43 5.16
N ILE A 151 4.03 -4.01 4.27
CA ILE A 151 3.72 -4.12 2.83
C ILE A 151 2.44 -4.95 2.63
N ASN A 152 2.32 -6.11 3.27
CA ASN A 152 1.12 -6.95 3.21
C ASN A 152 -0.13 -6.20 3.69
N THR A 153 0.00 -5.46 4.80
CA THR A 153 -1.10 -4.63 5.31
C THR A 153 -1.48 -3.52 4.32
N SER A 154 -0.48 -2.87 3.71
CA SER A 154 -0.70 -1.80 2.74
C SER A 154 -1.34 -2.30 1.44
N MET A 155 -0.99 -3.51 0.99
CA MET A 155 -1.64 -4.18 -0.14
C MET A 155 -3.13 -4.41 0.10
N ASP A 156 -3.51 -4.95 1.27
CA ASP A 156 -4.93 -5.17 1.63
C ASP A 156 -5.71 -3.85 1.61
N LEU A 157 -5.08 -2.78 2.10
CA LEU A 157 -5.67 -1.44 2.14
C LEU A 157 -5.84 -0.77 0.77
N LEU A 158 -5.10 -1.17 -0.27
CA LEU A 158 -5.27 -0.58 -1.62
C LEU A 158 -6.67 -0.84 -2.20
N SER A 159 -7.29 -1.96 -1.85
CA SER A 159 -8.66 -2.30 -2.25
C SER A 159 -9.67 -1.21 -1.85
N ARG A 160 -9.44 -0.54 -0.71
CA ARG A 160 -10.28 0.57 -0.21
C ARG A 160 -10.26 1.78 -1.13
N TRP A 161 -9.20 1.97 -1.89
CA TRP A 161 -9.02 3.09 -2.81
C TRP A 161 -9.48 2.78 -4.23
N SER A 162 -10.30 1.73 -4.40
CA SER A 162 -10.81 1.26 -5.70
C SER A 162 -9.72 0.88 -6.69
N LEU A 163 -8.51 0.57 -6.20
CA LEU A 163 -7.45 -0.02 -6.99
C LEU A 163 -7.56 -1.54 -6.88
N ALA A 164 -7.87 -2.18 -8.00
CA ALA A 164 -7.77 -3.63 -8.12
C ALA A 164 -6.39 -3.96 -8.69
N SER A 165 -5.57 -4.71 -7.95
CA SER A 165 -4.32 -5.24 -8.49
C SER A 165 -4.62 -6.45 -9.36
N ASN A 166 -4.26 -6.40 -10.63
CA ASN A 166 -4.27 -7.56 -11.51
C ASN A 166 -3.07 -8.49 -11.30
N GLN A 167 -2.16 -8.15 -10.38
CA GLN A 167 -0.93 -8.86 -10.07
C GLN A 167 -0.85 -9.28 -8.60
N GLU A 168 -1.98 -9.31 -7.90
CA GLU A 168 -2.04 -9.64 -6.46
C GLU A 168 -1.42 -11.02 -6.16
N GLU A 169 -1.71 -12.02 -6.99
CA GLU A 169 -1.13 -13.37 -6.86
C GLU A 169 0.39 -13.36 -7.02
N THR A 170 0.90 -12.70 -8.06
CA THR A 170 2.35 -12.54 -8.31
C THR A 170 3.04 -11.87 -7.13
N LEU A 171 2.43 -10.80 -6.61
CA LEU A 171 2.99 -10.03 -5.51
C LEU A 171 2.98 -10.83 -4.20
N ASN A 172 1.89 -11.53 -3.90
CA ASN A 172 1.80 -12.44 -2.76
C ASN A 172 2.85 -13.56 -2.85
N SER A 173 3.04 -14.15 -4.04
CA SER A 173 4.07 -15.17 -4.26
C SER A 173 5.48 -14.63 -4.01
N PHE A 174 5.76 -13.42 -4.48
CA PHE A 174 7.04 -12.74 -4.26
C PHE A 174 7.29 -12.49 -2.77
N ILE A 175 6.31 -11.92 -2.07
CA ILE A 175 6.41 -11.65 -0.62
C ILE A 175 6.59 -12.95 0.17
N ASN A 176 5.86 -14.02 -0.15
CA ASN A 176 6.03 -15.31 0.51
C ASN A 176 7.44 -15.87 0.30
N THR A 177 7.96 -15.81 -0.93
CA THR A 177 9.32 -16.28 -1.24
C THR A 177 10.38 -15.49 -0.47
N LEU A 178 10.24 -14.17 -0.39
CA LEU A 178 11.12 -13.32 0.43
C LEU A 178 11.06 -13.70 1.91
N THR A 179 9.85 -13.91 2.44
CA THR A 179 9.61 -14.29 3.83
C THR A 179 10.25 -15.64 4.15
N GLU A 180 10.07 -16.65 3.30
CA GLU A 180 10.69 -17.97 3.45
C GLU A 180 12.21 -17.89 3.42
N SER A 181 12.78 -17.13 2.48
CA SER A 181 14.23 -16.97 2.40
C SER A 181 14.80 -16.17 3.58
N LEU A 182 14.05 -15.23 4.15
CA LEU A 182 14.40 -14.57 5.41
C LEU A 182 14.38 -15.55 6.58
N GLY A 183 13.49 -16.54 6.56
CA GLY A 183 13.46 -17.64 7.53
C GLY A 183 14.75 -18.43 7.52
N LEU A 184 15.21 -18.84 6.33
CA LEU A 184 16.47 -19.55 6.17
C LEU A 184 17.67 -18.71 6.62
N MET A 185 17.71 -17.43 6.25
CA MET A 185 18.76 -16.53 6.72
C MET A 185 18.75 -16.40 8.24
N TYR A 186 17.57 -16.25 8.85
CA TYR A 186 17.42 -16.18 10.29
C TYR A 186 17.99 -17.42 10.96
N GLU A 187 17.64 -18.61 10.50
CA GLU A 187 18.13 -19.87 11.06
C GLU A 187 19.66 -19.99 10.99
N ILE A 188 20.25 -19.67 9.83
CA ILE A 188 21.69 -19.69 9.62
C ILE A 188 22.40 -18.71 10.54
N THR A 189 21.95 -17.46 10.55
CA THR A 189 22.54 -16.40 11.35
C THR A 189 22.38 -16.67 12.85
N HIS A 190 21.22 -17.18 13.25
CA HIS A 190 20.96 -17.57 14.62
C HIS A 190 21.89 -18.68 15.07
N TYR A 191 22.07 -19.71 14.23
CA TYR A 191 23.03 -20.78 14.48
C TYR A 191 24.44 -20.22 14.68
N ILE A 192 24.94 -19.37 13.77
CA ILE A 192 26.27 -18.76 13.89
C ILE A 192 26.41 -17.96 15.20
N SER A 193 25.39 -17.20 15.58
CA SER A 193 25.43 -16.37 16.80
C SER A 193 25.46 -17.18 18.10
N TYR A 194 24.94 -18.40 18.10
CA TYR A 194 24.74 -19.19 19.33
C TYR A 194 25.80 -20.26 19.59
N ILE A 195 26.75 -20.46 18.66
CA ILE A 195 27.78 -21.49 18.82
C ILE A 195 28.82 -21.03 19.83
N ASN A 196 28.97 -21.84 20.87
CA ASN A 196 29.93 -21.60 21.95
C ASN A 196 31.28 -22.24 21.59
N TYR A 197 32.28 -21.44 21.22
CA TYR A 197 33.61 -21.95 20.85
C TYR A 197 34.57 -21.99 22.05
N PRO A 198 35.18 -23.15 22.35
CA PRO A 198 36.25 -23.22 23.33
C PRO A 198 37.55 -22.64 22.73
N ASN A 199 38.04 -21.56 23.32
CA ASN A 199 39.30 -20.84 23.02
C ASN A 199 39.34 -19.94 21.76
N ASP A 200 39.09 -18.64 21.95
CA ASP A 200 39.40 -17.57 20.98
C ASP A 200 40.83 -17.00 21.15
N ILE A 201 41.73 -17.73 21.83
CA ILE A 201 43.10 -17.27 22.08
C ILE A 201 43.93 -17.49 20.81
N ILE A 202 44.13 -16.44 20.02
CA ILE A 202 45.24 -16.39 19.06
C ILE A 202 46.55 -16.36 19.86
N SER A 203 47.46 -17.29 19.56
CA SER A 203 48.85 -17.22 20.03
C SER A 203 49.41 -15.84 19.70
N THR A 204 49.83 -15.08 20.72
CA THR A 204 50.43 -13.75 20.64
C THR A 204 51.68 -13.65 19.75
N HIS A 205 52.12 -14.75 19.11
CA HIS A 205 53.21 -14.75 18.14
C HIS A 205 52.83 -14.21 16.75
N GLU A 206 51.56 -14.16 16.36
CA GLU A 206 51.17 -13.63 15.04
C GLU A 206 50.94 -12.11 15.01
N TYR A 207 50.55 -11.49 16.13
CA TYR A 207 50.33 -10.03 16.19
C TYR A 207 51.64 -9.23 16.12
N ASN A 208 52.79 -9.82 16.47
CA ASN A 208 54.09 -9.14 16.47
C ASN A 208 54.76 -9.05 15.08
N ARG A 209 54.13 -9.54 14.00
CA ARG A 209 54.73 -9.49 12.66
C ARG A 209 54.32 -8.26 11.83
N SER A 210 53.24 -7.56 12.20
CA SER A 210 52.80 -6.33 11.50
C SER A 210 53.41 -5.04 12.02
N ASP A 211 54.10 -5.06 13.18
CA ASP A 211 54.76 -3.88 13.76
C ASP A 211 56.24 -3.71 13.35
N ARG A 212 56.75 -4.53 12.42
CA ARG A 212 58.05 -4.25 11.79
C ARG A 212 57.87 -3.21 10.68
N THR A 213 57.89 -1.96 11.13
CA THR A 213 58.27 -0.78 10.35
C THR A 213 59.36 -1.10 9.31
N PRO A 214 59.24 -0.62 8.06
CA PRO A 214 60.39 -0.60 7.17
C PRO A 214 61.37 0.46 7.69
N SER A 215 62.49 0.01 8.26
CA SER A 215 63.63 0.87 8.49
C SER A 215 64.14 1.37 7.15
N ALA A 216 64.15 2.70 7.00
CA ALA A 216 64.71 3.40 5.87
C ALA A 216 66.14 2.91 5.52
N HIS A 217 66.35 2.65 4.23
CA HIS A 217 67.63 2.80 3.55
C HIS A 217 67.37 3.27 2.12
#